data_AF-A0A8X6FWQ1-F1
#
_entry.id   AF-A0A8X6FWQ1-F1
#
_cell.length_a   1.000
_cell.length_b   1.000
_cell.length_c   1.000
_cell.angle_alpha   90.00
_cell.angle_beta   90.00
_cell.angle_gamma   90.00
#
_symmetry.space_group_name_H-M   'P 1'
#
loop_
_entity.id
_entity.type
_entity.pdbx_description
1 polymer ?
#
loop_
_entity_poly.entity_id
_entity_poly.type
_entity_poly.pdbx_seq_one_letter_code
_entity_poly.pdbx_strand_id
1 'polypeptide(L)'
;MLLHVEDSKDYDLVVKRINDTRWCARVDATMTLSIGDSSFQKALHVIAEDMTLKLQVIHEAKCFLNDLSKKENMINASFWAVVLNRINGVNKS
;
A
#
# COMPACT_ATOMS: atom_id res chain seq x y z
N MET A 1 -49.56 -5.84 -26.08
CA MET A 1 -48.27 -6.28 -25.53
C MET A 1 -47.23 -5.26 -25.95
N LEU A 2 -47.01 -4.24 -25.11
CA LEU A 2 -45.93 -3.26 -25.28
C LEU A 2 -45.04 -3.43 -24.06
N LEU A 3 -43.94 -4.15 -24.23
CA LEU A 3 -42.94 -4.31 -23.18
C LEU A 3 -42.15 -2.99 -23.09
N HIS A 4 -42.18 -2.41 -21.90
CA HIS A 4 -41.25 -1.39 -21.44
C HIS A 4 -39.82 -1.87 -21.72
N VAL A 5 -39.08 -1.09 -22.50
CA VAL A 5 -37.61 -1.19 -22.56
C VAL A 5 -37.09 -0.34 -21.41
N GLU A 6 -36.37 -1.00 -20.50
CA GLU A 6 -35.72 -0.39 -19.34
C GLU A 6 -34.80 0.76 -19.76
N ASP A 7 -34.87 1.86 -19.00
CA ASP A 7 -33.92 2.97 -19.07
C ASP A 7 -32.49 2.45 -18.94
N SER A 8 -31.77 2.43 -20.05
CA SER A 8 -30.32 2.38 -20.04
C SER A 8 -29.84 3.66 -19.34
N LYS A 9 -29.50 3.55 -18.05
CA LYS A 9 -28.74 4.58 -17.35
C LYS A 9 -27.41 4.71 -18.07
N ASP A 10 -27.34 5.72 -18.94
CA ASP A 10 -26.13 6.17 -19.60
C ASP A 10 -25.22 6.72 -18.51
N TYR A 11 -24.35 5.87 -17.97
CA TYR A 11 -23.24 6.35 -17.17
C TYR A 11 -22.39 7.13 -18.16
N ASP A 12 -22.37 8.45 -18.03
CA ASP A 12 -21.47 9.33 -18.77
C ASP A 12 -20.03 8.90 -18.44
N LEU A 13 -19.53 7.92 -19.19
CA LEU A 13 -18.20 7.35 -19.06
C LEU A 13 -17.22 8.35 -19.65
N VAL A 14 -17.00 9.44 -18.90
CA VAL A 14 -15.99 10.43 -19.24
C VAL A 14 -14.63 9.72 -19.20
N VAL A 15 -14.04 9.55 -20.38
CA VAL A 15 -12.70 9.00 -20.54
C VAL A 15 -11.74 9.89 -19.74
N LYS A 16 -11.28 9.38 -18.58
CA LYS A 16 -10.24 10.03 -17.80
C LYS A 16 -9.04 10.29 -18.70
N ARG A 17 -8.47 11.51 -18.62
CA ARG A 17 -7.22 11.82 -19.33
C ARG A 17 -6.18 10.78 -18.93
N ILE A 18 -5.32 10.37 -19.87
CA ILE A 18 -4.29 9.35 -19.65
C ILE A 18 -3.47 9.62 -18.37
N ASN A 19 -3.22 10.90 -18.04
CA ASN A 19 -2.54 11.29 -16.82
C ASN A 19 -3.32 10.96 -15.55
N ASP A 20 -4.64 11.18 -15.52
CA ASP A 20 -5.49 10.90 -14.36
C ASP A 20 -5.58 9.39 -14.11
N THR A 21 -5.71 8.60 -15.18
CA THR A 21 -5.67 7.13 -15.11
C THR A 21 -4.34 6.61 -14.55
N ARG A 22 -3.21 7.21 -14.94
CA ARG A 22 -1.89 6.86 -14.39
C ARG A 22 -1.72 7.24 -12.92
N TRP A 23 -2.25 8.39 -12.51
CA TRP A 23 -2.22 8.81 -11.10
C TRP A 23 -3.13 7.94 -10.24
N CYS A 24 -4.35 7.65 -10.68
CA CYS A 24 -5.25 6.73 -9.97
C CYS A 24 -4.61 5.34 -9.81
N ALA A 25 -4.07 4.75 -10.88
CA ALA A 25 -3.43 3.43 -10.80
C ALA A 25 -2.24 3.41 -9.82
N ARG A 26 -1.46 4.49 -9.73
CA ARG A 26 -0.39 4.62 -8.73
C ARG A 26 -0.94 4.73 -7.32
N VAL A 27 -1.96 5.54 -7.10
CA VAL A 27 -2.60 5.69 -5.80
C VAL A 27 -3.19 4.36 -5.35
N ASP A 28 -3.92 3.66 -6.22
CA ASP A 28 -4.53 2.36 -5.93
C ASP A 28 -3.47 1.30 -5.62
N ALA A 29 -2.38 1.25 -6.39
CA ALA A 29 -1.26 0.35 -6.14
C ALA A 29 -0.59 0.64 -4.78
N THR A 30 -0.37 1.92 -4.47
CA THR A 30 0.26 2.35 -3.21
C THR A 30 -0.66 2.06 -2.03
N MET A 31 -1.96 2.27 -2.19
CA MET A 31 -2.99 1.97 -1.19
C MET A 31 -3.12 0.46 -0.96
N THR A 32 -3.12 -0.34 -2.03
CA THR A 32 -3.17 -1.81 -1.94
C THR A 32 -1.92 -2.36 -1.26
N LEU A 33 -0.74 -1.83 -1.59
CA LEU A 33 0.51 -2.14 -0.90
C LEU A 33 0.43 -1.78 0.58
N SER A 34 -0.01 -0.57 0.92
CA SER A 34 -0.14 -0.11 2.31
C SER A 34 -1.13 -0.95 3.12
N ILE A 35 -2.28 -1.29 2.54
CA ILE A 35 -3.31 -2.12 3.19
C ILE A 35 -2.79 -3.55 3.39
N GLY A 36 -2.19 -4.14 2.35
CA GLY A 36 -1.62 -5.50 2.41
C GLY A 36 -0.52 -5.62 3.45
N ASP A 37 0.42 -4.66 3.45
CA ASP A 37 1.55 -4.61 4.37
C ASP A 37 1.09 -4.50 5.84
N SER A 38 0.13 -3.59 6.10
CA SER A 38 -0.47 -3.45 7.44
C SER A 38 -1.17 -4.72 7.93
N SER A 39 -1.68 -5.55 7.01
CA SER A 39 -2.36 -6.80 7.34
C SER A 39 -1.38 -7.88 7.79
N PHE A 40 -0.21 -7.97 7.13
CA PHE A 40 0.86 -8.90 7.54
C PHE A 40 1.46 -8.53 8.89
N GLN A 41 1.73 -7.25 9.12
CA GLN A 41 2.21 -6.76 10.41
C GLN A 41 1.24 -7.10 11.55
N LYS A 42 -0.06 -6.83 11.35
CA LYS A 42 -1.10 -7.15 12.34
C LYS A 42 -1.17 -8.64 12.64
N ALA A 43 -1.14 -9.49 11.61
CA ALA A 43 -1.18 -10.94 11.79
C ALA A 43 0.03 -11.44 12.60
N LEU A 44 1.23 -10.96 12.27
CA LEU A 44 2.45 -11.31 13.00
C LEU A 44 2.45 -10.79 14.44
N HIS A 45 1.89 -9.61 14.70
CA HIS A 45 1.72 -9.08 16.06
C HIS A 45 0.79 -9.96 16.90
N VAL A 46 -0.35 -10.37 16.36
CA VAL A 46 -1.28 -11.29 17.04
C VAL A 46 -0.56 -12.59 17.42
N ILE A 47 0.23 -13.16 16.51
CA ILE A 47 1.00 -14.39 16.78
C ILE A 47 2.11 -14.15 17.82
N ALA A 48 2.80 -13.01 17.76
CA ALA A 48 3.90 -12.67 18.66
C ALA A 48 3.44 -12.37 20.10
N GLU A 49 2.16 -12.04 20.29
CA GLU A 49 1.56 -11.70 21.59
C GLU A 49 0.74 -12.86 22.18
N ASP A 50 0.44 -13.89 21.38
CA ASP A 50 -0.30 -15.08 21.83
C ASP A 50 0.59 -16.02 22.67
N MET A 51 0.52 -15.86 23.98
CA MET A 51 1.25 -16.69 24.96
C MET A 51 0.77 -18.15 25.03
N THR A 52 -0.32 -18.51 24.33
CA THR A 52 -0.77 -19.91 24.23
C THR A 52 0.02 -20.71 23.19
N LEU A 53 0.71 -20.03 22.28
CA LEU A 53 1.54 -20.65 21.25
C LEU A 53 2.89 -21.13 21.81
N LYS A 54 3.54 -22.01 21.05
CA LYS A 54 4.90 -22.46 21.37
C LYS A 54 5.85 -21.26 21.35
N LEU A 55 6.78 -21.20 22.31
CA LEU A 55 7.78 -20.14 22.41
C LEU A 55 8.57 -19.93 21.11
N GLN A 56 8.86 -21.01 20.37
CA GLN A 56 9.53 -20.94 19.06
C GLN A 56 8.72 -20.15 18.03
N VAL A 57 7.40 -20.38 17.95
CA VAL A 57 6.49 -19.68 17.03
C VAL A 57 6.41 -18.18 17.38
N ILE A 58 6.30 -17.87 18.67
CA ILE A 58 6.32 -16.49 19.18
C ILE A 58 7.63 -15.80 18.81
N HIS A 59 8.77 -16.49 19.02
CA HIS A 59 10.09 -15.95 18.72
C HIS A 59 10.26 -15.69 17.23
N GLU A 60 9.83 -16.63 16.38
CA GLU A 60 9.91 -16.52 14.93
C GLU A 60 9.04 -15.37 14.41
N ALA A 61 7.82 -15.20 14.93
CA ALA A 61 6.96 -14.06 14.59
C ALA A 61 7.61 -12.71 14.96
N LYS A 62 8.26 -12.62 16.13
CA LYS A 62 9.00 -11.41 16.53
C LYS A 62 10.19 -11.13 15.61
N CYS A 63 10.91 -12.16 15.20
CA CYS A 63 12.00 -12.03 14.23
C CYS A 63 11.49 -11.51 12.88
N PHE A 64 10.38 -12.05 12.38
CA PHE A 64 9.78 -11.57 11.13
C PHE A 64 9.30 -10.11 11.22
N LEU A 65 8.69 -9.69 12.33
CA LEU A 65 8.31 -8.29 12.55
C LEU A 65 9.52 -7.35 12.47
N ASN A 66 10.62 -7.70 13.13
CA ASN A 66 11.85 -6.91 13.11
C ASN A 66 12.44 -6.82 11.69
N ASP A 67 12.44 -7.94 10.97
CA ASP A 67 12.95 -8.01 9.60
C ASP A 67 12.11 -7.23 8.60
N LEU A 68 10.79 -7.23 8.78
CA LEU A 68 9.87 -6.45 7.96
C LEU A 68 10.10 -4.95 8.19
N SER A 69 10.14 -4.53 9.47
CA SER A 69 10.40 -3.14 9.86
C SER A 69 11.74 -2.61 9.32
N LYS A 70 12.80 -3.42 9.36
CA LYS A 70 14.10 -3.05 8.76
C LYS A 70 14.01 -2.82 7.25
N LYS A 71 13.29 -3.70 6.53
CA LYS A 71 13.14 -3.58 5.07
C LYS A 71 12.32 -2.35 4.71
N GLU A 72 11.23 -2.09 5.41
CA GLU A 72 10.42 -0.87 5.24
C GLU A 72 11.25 0.40 5.48
N ASN A 73 12.02 0.43 6.57
CA ASN A 73 12.90 1.56 6.88
C ASN A 73 13.93 1.80 5.77
N MET A 74 14.51 0.74 5.21
CA MET A 74 15.46 0.83 4.10
C MET A 74 14.79 1.40 2.83
N ILE A 75 13.58 0.94 2.50
CA ILE A 75 12.80 1.45 1.36
C ILE A 75 12.48 2.93 1.56
N ASN A 76 11.97 3.29 2.74
CA ASN A 76 11.65 4.69 3.09
C ASN A 76 12.88 5.58 3.02
N ALA A 77 14.00 5.16 3.59
CA ALA A 77 15.26 5.92 3.53
C ALA A 77 15.72 6.14 2.09
N SER A 78 15.64 5.09 1.26
CA SER A 78 16.01 5.16 -0.16
C SER A 78 15.11 6.12 -0.95
N PHE A 79 13.80 6.07 -0.71
CA PHE A 79 12.83 6.99 -1.31
C PHE A 79 13.10 8.43 -0.90
N TRP A 80 13.27 8.69 0.40
CA TRP A 80 13.55 10.04 0.92
C TRP A 80 14.88 10.60 0.44
N ALA A 81 15.92 9.78 0.29
CA ALA A 81 17.19 10.21 -0.27
C ALA A 81 17.04 10.81 -1.68
N VAL A 82 16.22 10.19 -2.53
CA VAL A 82 15.93 10.70 -3.89
C VAL A 82 15.18 12.03 -3.83
N VAL A 83 14.14 12.11 -3.00
CA VAL A 83 13.34 13.34 -2.84
C VAL A 83 14.19 14.50 -2.34
N LEU A 84 14.96 14.26 -1.27
CA LEU A 84 15.84 15.27 -0.66
C LEU A 84 16.93 15.75 -1.62
N ASN A 85 17.54 14.84 -2.38
CA ASN A 85 18.53 15.21 -3.40
C ASN A 85 17.95 16.14 -4.46
N ARG A 86 16.71 15.89 -4.91
CA ARG A 86 16.04 16.75 -5.89
C ARG A 86 15.72 18.14 -5.32
N ILE A 87 15.21 18.21 -4.09
CA ILE A 87 14.92 19.47 -3.40
C ILE A 87 16.21 20.28 -3.23
N ASN A 88 17.28 19.62 -2.77
CA ASN A 88 18.60 20.25 -2.61
C ASN A 88 19.18 20.76 -3.93
N GLY A 89 18.93 20.06 -5.04
CA GLY A 89 19.34 20.51 -6.38
C GLY A 89 18.64 21.79 -6.83
N VAL A 90 17.33 21.92 -6.53
CA VAL A 90 16.56 23.14 -6.85
C VAL A 90 16.94 24.30 -5.93
N ASN A 91 17.20 24.04 -4.64
CA ASN A 91 17.55 25.09 -3.68
C ASN A 91 18.97 25.66 -3.85
N LYS A 92 19.84 24.97 -4.61
CA LYS A 92 21.20 25.42 -4.94
C LYS A 92 21.28 26.20 -6.26
N SER A 93 20.16 26.37 -6.95
CA SER A 93 20.03 27.15 -8.19
C SER A 93 19.32 28.46 -7.93
#